data_AF-A0A1E4T455-F1
#
_entry.id   AF-A0A1E4T455-F1
#
_cell.length_a   1.000
_cell.length_b   1.000
_cell.length_c   1.000
_cell.angle_alpha   90.00
_cell.angle_beta   90.00
_cell.angle_gamma   90.00
#
_symmetry.space_group_name_H-M   'P 1'
#
loop_
_entity.id
_entity.type
_entity.pdbx_description
1 polymer ?
#
loop_
_entity_poly.entity_id
_entity_poly.type
_entity_poly.pdbx_seq_one_letter_code
_entity_poly.pdbx_strand_id
1 'polypeptide(L)'
;MTSFNPSFIRTLSDTRSMIDFESDLNSINTINTKIKELDSINNNTLMQHRSRLTQLTNQLETVKTTIEQLKSSPKVQATKTSLITLENEIFQIANNLTQLAMDISSLKFKHKENINKLDELENNLQELKESNYIDNTMGIGRSSGGDSASISEKSKIIKLKLYESLGLKLNFDKGEVLILNKQANKTNVVKIDDSYSEYFISNLVWDNL
;
A
#
# COMPACT_ATOMS: atom_id res chain seq x y z
N MET A 1 6.13 -121.65 -48.68
CA MET A 1 5.78 -120.83 -49.86
C MET A 1 4.92 -119.67 -49.38
N THR A 2 5.52 -118.52 -49.14
CA THR A 2 4.83 -117.31 -48.66
C THR A 2 4.21 -116.58 -49.86
N SER A 3 2.89 -116.62 -49.97
CA SER A 3 2.15 -115.81 -50.96
C SER A 3 2.22 -114.34 -50.56
N PHE A 4 2.98 -113.55 -51.32
CA PHE A 4 2.96 -112.10 -51.18
C PHE A 4 1.62 -111.58 -51.69
N ASN A 5 0.90 -110.82 -50.85
CA ASN A 5 -0.42 -110.28 -51.19
C ASN A 5 -0.28 -109.12 -52.19
N PRO A 6 -0.76 -109.24 -53.44
CA PRO A 6 -0.62 -108.20 -54.47
C PRO A 6 -1.40 -106.92 -54.13
N SER A 7 -2.42 -106.99 -53.25
CA SER A 7 -3.13 -105.80 -52.80
C SER A 7 -2.25 -104.89 -51.95
N PHE A 8 -1.33 -105.44 -51.15
CA PHE A 8 -0.42 -104.67 -50.31
C PHE A 8 0.55 -103.82 -51.13
N ILE A 9 1.08 -104.38 -52.23
CA ILE A 9 1.99 -103.66 -53.14
C ILE A 9 1.27 -102.48 -53.80
N ARG A 10 0.00 -102.67 -54.20
CA ARG A 10 -0.82 -101.60 -54.77
C ARG A 10 -1.10 -100.50 -53.75
N THR A 11 -1.48 -100.84 -52.52
CA THR A 11 -1.70 -99.86 -51.45
C THR A 11 -0.42 -99.08 -51.12
N LEU A 12 0.75 -99.73 -51.16
CA LEU A 12 2.03 -99.07 -50.95
C LEU A 12 2.35 -98.07 -52.08
N SER A 13 2.08 -98.44 -53.32
CA SER A 13 2.26 -97.57 -54.49
C SER A 13 1.30 -96.38 -54.46
N ASP A 14 0.02 -96.62 -54.14
CA ASP A 14 -1.00 -95.57 -54.03
C ASP A 14 -0.65 -94.59 -52.90
N THR A 15 -0.22 -95.11 -51.75
CA THR A 15 0.25 -94.30 -50.61
C THR A 15 1.48 -93.47 -51.00
N ARG A 16 2.44 -94.05 -51.74
CA ARG A 16 3.62 -93.35 -52.22
C ARG A 16 3.26 -92.23 -53.20
N SER A 17 2.29 -92.42 -54.08
CA SER A 17 1.84 -91.38 -55.01
C SER A 17 1.01 -90.28 -54.36
N MET A 18 0.41 -90.55 -53.19
CA MET A 18 -0.35 -89.57 -52.42
C MET A 18 0.56 -88.61 -51.63
N ILE A 19 1.82 -88.98 -51.39
CA ILE A 19 2.79 -88.15 -50.69
C ILE A 19 3.46 -87.21 -51.70
N ASP A 20 3.03 -85.95 -51.70
CA ASP A 20 3.59 -84.89 -52.54
C ASP A 20 4.59 -84.03 -51.75
N PHE A 21 5.85 -84.48 -51.72
CA PHE A 21 6.94 -83.74 -51.09
C PHE A 21 7.22 -82.38 -51.75
N GLU A 22 6.88 -82.21 -53.02
CA GLU A 22 7.14 -80.98 -53.77
C GLU A 22 6.17 -79.88 -53.33
N SER A 23 4.90 -80.22 -53.14
CA SER A 23 3.91 -79.30 -52.55
C SER A 23 4.30 -78.84 -51.14
N ASP A 24 4.78 -79.77 -50.30
CA ASP A 24 5.24 -79.46 -48.94
C ASP A 24 6.50 -78.58 -48.96
N LEU A 25 7.47 -78.87 -49.84
CA LEU A 25 8.68 -78.07 -49.99
C LEU A 25 8.35 -76.64 -50.47
N ASN A 26 7.43 -76.50 -51.42
CA ASN A 26 6.95 -75.21 -51.88
C ASN A 26 6.21 -74.42 -50.80
N SER A 27 5.46 -75.12 -49.95
CA SER A 27 4.81 -74.54 -48.77
C SER A 27 5.85 -74.03 -47.76
N ILE A 28 6.89 -74.81 -47.48
CA ILE A 28 8.01 -74.42 -46.61
C ILE A 28 8.75 -73.20 -47.18
N ASN A 29 9.03 -73.19 -48.48
CA ASN A 29 9.66 -72.05 -49.15
C ASN A 29 8.80 -70.78 -49.04
N THR A 30 7.48 -70.91 -49.23
CA THR A 30 6.53 -69.81 -49.06
C THR A 30 6.47 -69.30 -47.61
N ILE A 31 6.55 -70.20 -46.63
CA ILE A 31 6.63 -69.81 -45.22
C ILE A 31 7.92 -69.03 -44.96
N ASN A 32 9.05 -69.50 -45.49
CA ASN A 32 10.35 -68.84 -45.31
C ASN A 32 10.40 -67.45 -45.95
N THR A 33 9.80 -67.26 -47.13
CA THR A 33 9.70 -65.93 -47.76
C THR A 33 8.84 -64.99 -46.93
N LYS A 34 7.69 -65.46 -46.41
CA LYS A 34 6.83 -64.67 -45.52
C LYS A 34 7.52 -64.30 -44.21
N ILE A 35 8.34 -65.19 -43.64
CA ILE A 35 9.13 -64.88 -42.43
C ILE A 35 10.13 -63.75 -42.73
N LYS A 36 10.85 -63.82 -43.85
CA LYS A 36 11.78 -62.74 -44.24
C LYS A 36 11.07 -61.41 -44.50
N GLU A 37 9.88 -61.45 -45.10
CA GLU A 37 9.06 -60.27 -45.30
C GLU A 37 8.60 -59.68 -43.95
N LEU A 38 8.15 -60.53 -43.03
CA LEU A 38 7.76 -60.12 -41.68
C LEU A 38 8.92 -59.48 -40.92
N ASP A 39 10.12 -60.06 -41.00
CA ASP A 39 11.33 -59.51 -40.39
C ASP A 39 11.71 -58.14 -40.98
N SER A 40 11.55 -57.97 -42.30
CA SER A 40 11.76 -56.69 -42.97
C SER A 40 10.75 -55.63 -42.52
N ILE A 41 9.46 -55.97 -42.46
CA ILE A 41 8.41 -55.08 -41.97
C ILE A 41 8.71 -54.68 -40.52
N ASN A 42 9.01 -55.65 -39.66
CA ASN A 42 9.27 -55.40 -38.25
C ASN A 42 10.48 -54.48 -38.05
N ASN A 43 11.59 -54.73 -38.76
CA ASN A 43 12.76 -53.87 -38.73
C ASN A 43 12.45 -52.45 -39.21
N ASN A 44 11.67 -52.29 -40.28
CA ASN A 44 11.26 -50.98 -40.77
C ASN A 44 10.39 -50.23 -39.76
N THR A 45 9.40 -50.90 -39.16
CA THR A 45 8.55 -50.32 -38.12
C THR A 45 9.38 -49.90 -36.90
N LEU A 46 10.32 -50.74 -36.48
CA LEU A 46 11.21 -50.46 -35.36
C LEU A 46 12.13 -49.26 -35.65
N MET A 47 12.67 -49.14 -36.87
CA MET A 47 13.44 -47.96 -37.29
C MET A 47 12.58 -46.68 -37.30
N GLN A 48 11.34 -46.75 -37.80
CA GLN A 48 10.41 -45.61 -37.79
C GLN A 48 10.10 -45.16 -36.36
N HIS A 49 9.83 -46.10 -35.45
CA HIS A 49 9.57 -45.78 -34.05
C HIS A 49 10.81 -45.17 -33.36
N ARG A 50 12.02 -45.70 -33.61
CA ARG A 50 13.26 -45.10 -33.09
C ARG A 50 13.49 -43.68 -33.61
N SER A 51 13.25 -43.45 -34.90
CA SER A 51 13.34 -42.12 -35.50
C SER A 51 12.37 -41.14 -34.85
N ARG A 52 11.10 -41.55 -34.69
CA ARG A 52 10.07 -40.74 -34.01
C ARG A 52 10.42 -40.46 -32.55
N LEU A 53 10.94 -41.45 -31.83
CA LEU A 53 11.37 -41.28 -30.43
C LEU A 53 12.52 -40.27 -30.34
N THR A 54 13.48 -40.34 -31.27
CA THR A 54 14.59 -39.38 -31.34
C THR A 54 14.10 -37.96 -31.64
N GLN A 55 13.16 -37.80 -32.58
CA GLN A 55 12.53 -36.52 -32.87
C GLN A 55 11.78 -35.94 -31.66
N LEU A 56 10.98 -36.76 -30.98
CA LEU A 56 10.27 -36.35 -29.77
C LEU A 56 11.23 -35.97 -28.63
N THR A 57 12.33 -36.70 -28.48
CA THR A 57 13.37 -36.39 -27.49
C THR A 57 14.02 -35.04 -27.77
N ASN A 58 14.36 -34.78 -29.04
CA ASN A 58 14.92 -33.50 -29.44
C ASN A 58 13.91 -32.36 -29.23
N GLN A 59 12.64 -32.57 -29.58
CA GLN A 59 11.58 -31.58 -29.30
C GLN A 59 11.45 -31.30 -27.81
N LEU A 60 11.44 -32.35 -26.97
CA LEU A 60 11.37 -32.21 -25.52
C LEU A 60 12.56 -31.40 -24.98
N GLU A 61 13.77 -31.68 -25.46
CA GLU A 61 14.96 -30.93 -25.04
C GLU A 61 14.87 -29.46 -25.47
N THR A 62 14.43 -29.16 -26.71
CA THR A 62 14.26 -27.77 -27.16
C THR A 62 13.22 -27.00 -26.34
N VAL A 63 12.10 -27.66 -25.97
CA VAL A 63 11.08 -27.04 -25.11
C VAL A 63 11.65 -26.78 -23.72
N LYS A 64 12.38 -27.75 -23.15
CA LYS A 64 13.03 -27.62 -21.84
C LYS A 64 14.04 -26.47 -21.84
N THR A 65 14.89 -26.36 -22.85
CA THR A 65 15.83 -25.23 -22.97
C THR A 65 15.12 -23.90 -23.11
N THR A 66 14.01 -23.86 -23.86
CA THR A 66 13.20 -22.64 -24.03
C THR A 66 12.57 -22.21 -22.71
N ILE A 67 12.06 -23.16 -21.91
CA ILE A 67 11.50 -22.89 -20.58
C ILE A 67 12.58 -22.32 -19.64
N GLU A 68 13.76 -22.92 -19.60
CA GLU A 68 14.85 -22.41 -18.76
C GLU A 68 15.31 -21.02 -19.22
N GLN A 69 15.40 -20.77 -20.52
CA GLN A 69 15.71 -19.44 -21.07
C GLN A 69 14.64 -18.39 -20.72
N LEU A 70 13.36 -18.75 -20.77
CA LEU A 70 12.26 -17.86 -20.37
C LEU A 70 12.31 -17.55 -18.87
N LYS A 71 12.61 -18.56 -18.04
CA LYS A 71 12.74 -18.41 -16.59
C LYS A 71 13.96 -17.56 -16.20
N SER A 72 15.07 -17.71 -16.92
CA SER A 72 16.25 -16.87 -16.77
C SER A 72 16.14 -15.54 -17.52
N SER A 73 15.03 -15.29 -18.23
CA SER A 73 14.88 -14.08 -19.03
C SER A 73 14.96 -12.85 -18.13
N PRO A 74 15.81 -11.86 -18.48
CA PRO A 74 15.93 -10.62 -17.72
C PRO A 74 14.58 -9.92 -17.52
N LYS A 75 13.65 -10.05 -18.47
CA LYS A 75 12.31 -9.47 -18.37
C LYS A 75 11.49 -10.12 -17.26
N VAL A 76 11.53 -11.45 -17.13
CA VAL A 76 10.81 -12.18 -16.07
C VAL A 76 11.40 -11.85 -14.71
N GLN A 77 12.73 -11.79 -14.61
CA GLN A 77 13.41 -11.40 -13.38
C GLN A 77 13.10 -9.95 -13.00
N ALA A 78 13.13 -9.02 -13.95
CA ALA A 78 12.77 -7.62 -13.73
C ALA A 78 11.33 -7.48 -13.25
N THR A 79 10.37 -8.17 -13.89
CA THR A 79 8.97 -8.17 -13.44
C THR A 79 8.84 -8.75 -12.03
N LYS A 80 9.55 -9.83 -11.71
CA LYS A 80 9.56 -10.42 -10.37
C LYS A 80 10.11 -9.44 -9.33
N THR A 81 11.21 -8.76 -9.62
CA THR A 81 11.77 -7.75 -8.72
C THR A 81 10.83 -6.57 -8.55
N SER A 82 10.22 -6.06 -9.62
CA SER A 82 9.23 -4.98 -9.55
C SER A 82 8.00 -5.36 -8.73
N LEU A 83 7.56 -6.62 -8.80
CA LEU A 83 6.45 -7.10 -7.99
C LEU A 83 6.80 -7.09 -6.49
N ILE A 84 8.00 -7.57 -6.14
CA ILE A 84 8.48 -7.58 -4.75
C ILE A 84 8.63 -6.14 -4.21
N THR A 85 9.16 -5.22 -5.02
CA THR A 85 9.27 -3.81 -4.59
C THR A 85 7.89 -3.20 -4.37
N LEU A 86 6.92 -3.46 -5.26
CA LEU A 86 5.56 -2.95 -5.11
C LEU A 86 4.86 -3.54 -3.88
N GLU A 87 5.08 -4.83 -3.58
CA GLU A 87 4.53 -5.47 -2.38
C GLU A 87 5.08 -4.84 -1.10
N ASN A 88 6.39 -4.54 -1.07
CA ASN A 88 7.01 -3.82 0.04
C ASN A 88 6.47 -2.39 0.17
N GLU A 89 6.27 -1.67 -0.93
CA GLU A 89 5.66 -0.34 -0.93
C GLU A 89 4.23 -0.37 -0.38
N ILE A 90 3.42 -1.34 -0.80
CA ILE A 90 2.06 -1.55 -0.28
C ILE A 90 2.10 -1.79 1.23
N PHE A 91 3.03 -2.62 1.70
CA PHE A 91 3.19 -2.89 3.13
C PHE A 91 3.60 -1.63 3.91
N GLN A 92 4.54 -0.83 3.39
CA GLN A 92 4.93 0.43 4.01
C GLN A 92 3.78 1.43 4.05
N ILE A 93 3.03 1.57 2.96
CA ILE A 93 1.84 2.44 2.90
C ILE A 93 0.80 1.99 3.91
N ALA A 94 0.52 0.69 4.01
CA ALA A 94 -0.42 0.15 4.99
C ALA A 94 0.02 0.45 6.43
N ASN A 95 1.32 0.28 6.73
CA ASN A 95 1.85 0.60 8.05
C ASN A 95 1.74 2.09 8.38
N ASN A 96 2.09 2.97 7.43
CA ASN A 96 1.94 4.41 7.56
C ASN A 96 0.47 4.82 7.74
N LEU A 97 -0.45 4.16 7.04
CA LEU A 97 -1.89 4.37 7.19
C LEU A 97 -2.38 3.96 8.59
N THR A 98 -1.91 2.82 9.10
CA THR A 98 -2.21 2.37 10.46
C THR A 98 -1.69 3.36 11.51
N GLN A 99 -0.46 3.83 11.34
CA GLN A 99 0.12 4.82 12.23
C GLN A 99 -0.66 6.14 12.20
N LEU A 100 -1.01 6.63 11.01
CA LEU A 100 -1.85 7.82 10.86
C LEU A 100 -3.23 7.63 11.50
N ALA A 101 -3.84 6.45 11.38
CA ALA A 101 -5.12 6.15 12.02
C ALA A 101 -5.02 6.15 13.56
N MET A 102 -3.91 5.67 14.11
CA MET A 102 -3.61 5.75 15.55
C MET A 102 -3.44 7.21 15.98
N ASP A 103 -2.69 8.01 15.22
CA ASP A 103 -2.48 9.44 15.51
C ASP A 103 -3.79 10.23 15.48
N ILE A 104 -4.65 9.98 14.48
CA ILE A 104 -5.99 10.57 14.40
C ILE A 104 -6.83 10.18 15.62
N SER A 105 -6.77 8.90 16.05
CA SER A 105 -7.52 8.43 17.21
C SER A 105 -7.02 9.09 18.50
N SER A 106 -5.71 9.23 18.66
CA SER A 106 -5.09 9.95 19.77
C SER A 106 -5.50 11.43 19.80
N LEU A 107 -5.49 12.09 18.65
CA LEU A 107 -5.89 13.49 18.53
C LEU A 107 -7.38 13.68 18.87
N LYS A 108 -8.25 12.79 18.40
CA LYS A 108 -9.68 12.80 18.76
C LYS A 108 -9.88 12.64 20.27
N PHE A 109 -9.11 11.77 20.91
CA PHE A 109 -9.17 11.60 22.37
C PHE A 109 -8.76 12.89 23.09
N LYS A 110 -7.62 13.49 22.72
CA LYS A 110 -7.17 14.78 23.30
C LYS A 110 -8.18 15.90 23.07
N HIS A 111 -8.79 15.95 21.89
CA HIS A 111 -9.81 16.95 21.58
C HIS A 111 -11.04 16.78 22.49
N LYS A 112 -11.50 15.54 22.69
CA LYS A 112 -12.61 15.27 23.62
C LYS A 112 -12.25 15.65 25.06
N GLU A 113 -11.04 15.36 25.50
CA GLU A 113 -10.54 15.77 26.82
C GLU A 113 -10.53 17.29 26.98
N ASN A 114 -10.08 18.02 25.96
CA ASN A 114 -10.09 19.48 25.96
C ASN A 114 -11.51 20.07 25.98
N ILE A 115 -12.47 19.46 25.27
CA ILE A 115 -13.88 19.87 25.35
C ILE A 115 -14.39 19.69 26.79
N ASN A 116 -14.16 18.52 27.39
CA ASN A 116 -14.61 18.27 28.77
C ASN A 116 -14.00 19.29 29.75
N LYS A 117 -12.72 19.62 29.60
CA LYS A 117 -12.06 20.66 30.41
C LYS A 117 -12.66 22.05 30.19
N LEU A 118 -13.07 22.36 28.96
CA LEU A 118 -13.74 23.62 28.64
C LEU A 118 -15.12 23.69 29.29
N ASP A 119 -15.90 22.60 29.21
CA ASP A 119 -17.21 22.49 29.85
C ASP A 119 -17.09 22.62 31.39
N GLU A 120 -16.09 21.98 32.00
CA GLU A 120 -15.78 22.13 33.42
C GLU A 120 -15.43 23.58 33.79
N LEU A 121 -14.59 24.26 32.99
CA LEU A 121 -14.23 25.66 33.20
C LEU A 121 -15.43 26.60 33.01
N GLU A 122 -16.31 26.32 32.06
CA GLU A 122 -17.54 27.10 31.83
C GLU A 122 -18.50 26.95 33.01
N ASN A 123 -18.70 25.72 33.50
CA ASN A 123 -19.48 25.45 34.71
C ASN A 123 -18.89 26.19 35.93
N ASN A 124 -17.57 26.08 36.14
CA ASN A 124 -16.89 26.79 37.23
C ASN A 124 -17.05 28.31 37.10
N LEU A 125 -16.97 28.88 35.89
CA LEU A 125 -17.20 30.31 35.67
C LEU A 125 -18.65 30.72 35.92
N GLN A 126 -19.62 29.86 35.59
CA GLN A 126 -21.02 30.10 35.87
C GLN A 126 -21.28 30.09 37.38
N GLU A 127 -20.76 29.10 38.11
CA GLU A 127 -20.81 29.05 39.57
C GLU A 127 -20.15 30.28 40.22
N LEU A 128 -19.01 30.73 39.67
CA LEU A 128 -18.33 31.94 40.15
C LEU A 128 -19.14 33.21 39.88
N LYS A 129 -19.83 33.29 38.74
CA LYS A 129 -20.73 34.42 38.43
C LYS A 129 -21.93 34.44 39.35
N GLU A 130 -22.55 33.28 39.58
CA GLU A 130 -23.71 33.16 40.47
C GLU A 130 -23.33 33.49 41.92
N SER A 131 -22.19 33.01 42.41
CA SER A 131 -21.68 33.36 43.75
C SER A 131 -21.29 34.84 43.89
N ASN A 132 -20.62 35.45 42.91
CA ASN A 132 -20.31 36.89 42.95
C ASN A 132 -21.55 37.78 42.82
N TYR A 133 -22.62 37.33 42.14
CA TYR A 133 -23.87 38.08 42.08
C TYR A 133 -24.61 38.10 43.42
N ILE A 134 -24.47 37.03 44.21
CA ILE A 134 -25.02 36.95 45.57
C ILE A 134 -24.23 37.85 46.53
N ASP A 135 -22.91 37.96 46.37
CA ASP A 135 -22.08 38.82 47.24
C ASP A 135 -22.24 40.33 46.91
N ASN A 136 -22.36 40.69 45.63
CA ASN A 136 -22.60 42.08 45.21
C ASN A 136 -24.04 42.58 45.43
N THR A 137 -25.02 41.71 45.68
CA THR A 137 -26.41 42.13 45.96
C THR A 137 -26.71 42.24 47.46
N MET A 138 -25.91 41.63 48.34
CA MET A 138 -25.97 41.87 49.79
C MET A 138 -25.11 43.06 50.26
N GLY A 139 -24.21 43.59 49.41
CA GLY A 139 -23.38 44.75 49.73
C GLY A 139 -23.90 46.13 49.29
N ILE A 140 -24.98 46.22 48.49
CA ILE A 140 -25.55 47.51 48.02
C ILE A 140 -26.60 48.01 49.02
N GLY A 141 -26.17 48.10 50.27
CA GLY A 141 -26.87 48.82 51.32
C GLY A 141 -26.07 50.06 51.69
N ARG A 142 -26.46 51.21 51.10
CA ARG A 142 -26.09 52.59 51.52
C ARG A 142 -24.73 53.11 51.03
N SER A 143 -24.74 53.79 49.88
CA SER A 143 -24.06 55.08 49.75
C SER A 143 -24.64 55.87 48.59
N SER A 144 -25.44 56.87 48.95
CA SER A 144 -25.87 57.98 48.12
C SER A 144 -24.66 58.82 47.68
N GLY A 145 -24.59 59.18 46.41
CA GLY A 145 -23.77 60.28 45.89
C GLY A 145 -22.48 59.87 45.16
N GLY A 146 -22.41 60.11 43.85
CA GLY A 146 -21.12 60.17 43.14
C GLY A 146 -21.06 59.69 41.68
N ASP A 147 -22.11 59.82 40.87
CA ASP A 147 -22.15 59.39 39.45
C ASP A 147 -21.35 60.29 38.48
N SER A 148 -20.09 60.58 38.80
CA SER A 148 -19.15 61.23 37.87
C SER A 148 -17.84 60.43 37.73
N ALA A 149 -17.41 59.73 38.78
CA ALA A 149 -16.19 58.92 38.74
C ALA A 149 -16.37 57.61 37.94
N SER A 150 -17.53 56.95 38.06
CA SER A 150 -17.76 55.65 37.39
C SER A 150 -17.88 55.77 35.86
N ILE A 151 -18.39 56.90 35.36
CA ILE A 151 -18.45 57.21 33.92
C ILE A 151 -17.05 57.51 33.36
N SER A 152 -16.20 58.19 34.15
CA SER A 152 -14.81 58.47 33.80
C SER A 152 -13.97 57.19 33.68
N GLU A 153 -14.15 56.25 34.59
CA GLU A 153 -13.44 54.95 34.55
C GLU A 153 -13.86 54.10 33.34
N LYS A 154 -15.17 54.03 33.05
CA LYS A 154 -15.66 53.36 31.83
C LYS A 154 -15.09 54.00 30.56
N SER A 155 -14.99 55.33 30.51
CA SER A 155 -14.39 56.04 29.37
C SER A 155 -12.90 55.70 29.21
N LYS A 156 -12.14 55.63 30.31
CA LYS A 156 -10.72 55.23 30.29
C LYS A 156 -10.54 53.80 29.78
N ILE A 157 -11.38 52.86 30.21
CA ILE A 157 -11.34 51.46 29.76
C ILE A 157 -11.62 51.34 28.26
N ILE A 158 -12.59 52.08 27.73
CA ILE A 158 -12.91 52.08 26.30
C ILE A 158 -11.75 52.68 25.49
N LYS A 159 -11.15 53.78 25.94
CA LYS A 159 -9.97 54.37 25.30
C LYS A 159 -8.79 53.40 25.28
N LEU A 160 -8.54 52.69 26.40
CA LEU A 160 -7.49 51.68 26.48
C LEU A 160 -7.72 50.51 25.51
N LYS A 161 -8.95 49.99 25.45
CA LYS A 161 -9.30 48.93 24.48
C LYS A 161 -9.17 49.39 23.03
N LEU A 162 -9.51 50.64 22.75
CA LEU A 162 -9.31 51.23 21.42
C LEU A 162 -7.82 51.27 21.07
N TYR A 163 -6.96 51.80 21.94
CA TYR A 163 -5.51 51.82 21.71
C TYR A 163 -4.90 50.42 21.57
N GLU A 164 -5.35 49.44 22.36
CA GLU A 164 -4.93 48.04 22.21
C GLU A 164 -5.35 47.46 20.86
N SER A 165 -6.58 47.75 20.41
CA SER A 165 -7.07 47.32 19.09
C SER A 165 -6.31 47.95 17.92
N LEU A 166 -5.79 49.17 18.10
CA LEU A 166 -4.90 49.84 17.16
C LEU A 166 -3.49 49.22 17.15
N GLY A 167 -3.18 48.31 18.08
CA GLY A 167 -1.90 47.61 18.15
C GLY A 167 -0.90 48.25 19.11
N LEU A 168 -1.33 49.17 19.98
CA LEU A 168 -0.46 49.78 20.98
C LEU A 168 -0.54 48.97 22.28
N LYS A 169 0.57 48.37 22.69
CA LYS A 169 0.69 47.67 23.98
C LYS A 169 1.72 48.39 24.86
N LEU A 170 1.24 48.91 25.99
CA LEU A 170 2.06 49.62 26.96
C LEU A 170 2.69 48.61 27.94
N ASN A 171 4.00 48.67 28.10
CA ASN A 171 4.71 47.92 29.14
C ASN A 171 5.22 48.89 30.22
N PHE A 172 4.44 49.01 31.29
CA PHE A 172 4.74 49.91 32.40
C PHE A 172 5.97 49.48 33.21
N ASP A 173 6.36 48.21 33.17
CA ASP A 173 7.50 47.70 33.95
C ASP A 173 8.86 48.14 33.36
N LYS A 174 8.88 48.52 32.07
CA LYS A 174 10.10 48.90 31.34
C LYS A 174 10.05 50.30 30.72
N GLY A 175 8.90 50.99 30.78
CA GLY A 175 8.73 52.29 30.11
C GLY A 175 8.76 52.19 28.58
N GLU A 176 8.29 51.07 28.01
CA GLU A 176 8.35 50.80 26.56
C GLU A 176 6.94 50.70 25.96
N VAL A 177 6.74 51.29 24.78
CA VAL A 177 5.52 51.16 23.97
C VAL A 177 5.81 50.22 22.81
N LEU A 178 5.05 49.13 22.73
CA LEU A 178 5.07 48.21 21.61
C LEU A 178 4.01 48.64 20.60
N ILE A 179 4.44 48.96 19.39
CA ILE A 179 3.56 49.30 18.26
C ILE A 179 3.52 48.08 17.34
N LEU A 180 2.34 47.48 17.22
CA LEU A 180 2.08 46.33 16.36
C LEU A 180 1.36 46.80 15.09
N ASN A 181 2.12 46.94 14.00
CA ASN A 181 1.54 47.23 12.70
C ASN A 181 0.94 45.94 12.11
N LYS A 182 -0.38 45.86 12.06
CA LYS A 182 -1.13 44.67 11.58
C LYS A 182 -0.95 44.41 10.08
N GLN A 183 -0.58 45.43 9.30
CA GLN A 183 -0.42 45.29 7.84
C GLN A 183 0.99 44.81 7.47
N ALA A 184 2.02 45.29 8.19
CA ALA A 184 3.41 44.94 7.93
C ALA A 184 3.92 43.75 8.77
N ASN A 185 3.13 43.28 9.75
CA ASN A 185 3.48 42.22 10.71
C ASN A 185 4.84 42.46 11.40
N LYS A 186 5.13 43.73 11.70
CA LYS A 186 6.34 44.18 12.39
C LYS A 186 5.98 44.78 13.74
N THR A 187 6.75 44.45 14.76
CA THR A 187 6.64 45.02 16.10
C THR A 187 7.77 46.02 16.28
N ASN A 188 7.43 47.30 16.46
CA ASN A 188 8.41 48.33 16.78
C ASN A 188 8.35 48.62 18.29
N VAL A 189 9.51 48.69 18.94
CA VAL A 189 9.64 48.95 20.38
C VAL A 189 10.15 50.37 20.55
N VAL A 190 9.32 51.24 21.11
CA VAL A 190 9.68 52.63 21.39
C VAL A 190 9.92 52.76 22.89
N LYS A 191 11.14 53.13 23.26
CA LYS A 191 11.47 53.47 24.65
C LYS A 191 10.98 54.87 24.94
N ILE A 192 10.13 55.03 25.95
CA ILE A 192 9.77 56.36 26.45
C ILE A 192 10.90 56.77 27.39
N ASP A 193 11.79 57.62 26.90
CA ASP A 193 12.80 58.32 27.70
C ASP A 193 12.36 59.79 27.81
N ASP A 194 12.49 60.38 29.00
CA ASP A 194 12.19 61.81 29.28
C ASP A 194 13.03 62.76 28.39
N SER A 195 14.03 62.23 27.70
CA SER A 195 14.88 62.93 26.74
C SER A 195 14.21 63.24 25.39
N TYR A 196 13.07 62.62 25.07
CA TYR A 196 12.36 62.84 23.80
C TYR A 196 11.19 63.81 23.95
N SER A 197 11.01 64.71 22.97
CA SER A 197 9.85 65.59 22.96
C SER A 197 8.57 64.81 22.66
N GLU A 198 7.46 65.18 23.31
CA GLU A 198 6.13 64.60 23.08
C GLU A 198 5.75 64.61 21.58
N TYR A 199 6.20 65.65 20.86
CA TYR A 199 6.01 65.80 19.42
C TYR A 199 6.74 64.72 18.61
N PHE A 200 7.97 64.37 18.98
CA PHE A 200 8.76 63.34 18.32
C PHE A 200 8.15 61.95 18.56
N ILE A 201 7.74 61.65 19.79
CA ILE A 201 7.11 60.38 20.15
C ILE A 201 5.78 60.22 19.40
N SER A 202 4.96 61.27 19.33
CA SER A 202 3.68 61.25 18.62
C SER A 202 3.86 60.95 17.13
N ASN A 203 4.75 61.67 16.43
CA ASN A 203 5.00 61.42 15.02
C ASN A 203 5.55 60.00 14.76
N LEU A 204 6.48 59.54 15.60
CA LEU A 204 7.04 58.19 15.49
C LEU A 204 5.95 57.11 15.68
N VAL A 205 4.99 57.33 16.59
CA VAL A 205 3.87 56.41 16.79
C VAL A 205 2.95 56.40 15.56
N TRP A 206 2.59 57.57 15.03
CA TRP A 206 1.71 57.68 13.86
C TRP A 206 2.34 57.14 12.58
N ASP A 207 3.65 57.32 12.38
CA ASP A 207 4.37 56.82 11.19
C ASP A 207 4.54 55.28 11.19
N ASN A 208 4.44 54.63 12.36
CA ASN A 208 4.64 53.18 12.51
C ASN A 208 3.35 52.37 12.73
N LEU A 209 2.19 53.04 12.81
CA LEU A 209 0.86 52.42 12.99
C LEU A 209 0.36 51.69 11.73
#